data_AF-A0A928QRT6-F1
#
_entry.id   AF-A0A928QRT6-F1
#
_cell.length_a   1.000
_cell.length_b   1.000
_cell.length_c   1.000
_cell.angle_alpha   90.00
_cell.angle_beta   90.00
_cell.angle_gamma   90.00
#
_symmetry.space_group_name_H-M   'P 1'
#
loop_
_entity.id
_entity.type
_entity.pdbx_description
1 polymer ?
#
loop_
_entity_poly.entity_id
_entity_poly.type
_entity_poly.pdbx_seq_one_letter_code
_entity_poly.pdbx_strand_id
1 'polypeptide(L)'
;MQRYLNLMQEAKTWIDAHREDLIRELQAWARIPSVSRADLSAPGMPFGPDCRKMLDFAMERGAAYGYQVQDHEGRACSITLGDPENAIGMIAHLDVVPVGDGWIYP
;
A
#
# COMPACT_ATOMS: atom_id res chain seq x y z
N MET A 1 2.82 23.40 21.69
CA MET A 1 4.12 23.14 21.03
C MET A 1 4.86 21.95 21.65
N GLN A 2 5.08 21.93 22.97
CA GLN A 2 5.77 20.82 23.66
C GLN A 2 5.14 19.42 23.40
N ARG A 3 3.81 19.32 23.44
CA ARG A 3 3.08 18.06 23.16
C ARG A 3 3.37 17.51 21.75
N TYR A 4 3.48 18.38 20.74
CA TYR A 4 3.77 17.97 19.37
C TYR A 4 5.22 17.48 19.23
N LEU A 5 6.16 18.15 19.87
CA LEU A 5 7.57 17.71 19.89
C LEU A 5 7.70 16.33 20.54
N ASN A 6 6.94 16.07 21.61
CA ASN A 6 6.92 14.76 22.27
C ASN A 6 6.36 13.67 21.35
N LEU A 7 5.23 13.91 20.67
CA LEU A 7 4.64 12.95 19.72
C LEU A 7 5.60 12.60 18.56
N MET A 8 6.29 13.60 18.01
CA MET A 8 7.28 13.35 16.95
C MET A 8 8.46 12.51 17.44
N GLN A 9 8.89 12.74 18.68
CA GLN A 9 9.97 11.96 19.29
C GLN A 9 9.53 10.51 19.56
N GLU A 10 8.32 10.32 20.09
CA GLU A 10 7.74 9.00 20.33
C GLU A 10 7.56 8.23 19.00
N ALA A 11 7.02 8.88 17.96
CA ALA A 11 6.88 8.29 16.64
C ALA A 11 8.24 7.87 16.06
N LYS A 12 9.27 8.71 16.19
CA LYS A 12 10.63 8.37 15.76
C LYS A 12 11.16 7.15 16.50
N THR A 13 11.05 7.13 17.84
CA THR A 13 11.51 5.99 18.65
C THR A 13 10.76 4.71 18.28
N TRP A 14 9.46 4.79 18.00
CA TRP A 14 8.69 3.65 17.53
C TRP A 14 9.16 3.17 16.15
N ILE A 15 9.35 4.08 15.18
CA ILE A 15 9.85 3.73 13.84
C ILE A 15 11.23 3.06 13.93
N ASP A 16 12.15 3.61 14.74
CA ASP A 16 13.48 3.05 14.92
C ASP A 16 13.42 1.63 15.52
N ALA A 17 12.53 1.40 16.49
CA ALA A 17 12.33 0.09 17.11
C ALA A 17 11.71 -0.96 16.16
N HIS A 18 10.93 -0.54 15.16
CA HIS A 18 10.23 -1.43 14.22
C HIS A 18 10.86 -1.43 12.81
N ARG A 19 12.04 -0.83 12.65
CA ARG A 19 12.69 -0.63 11.35
C ARG A 19 12.77 -1.92 10.52
N GLU A 20 13.18 -3.02 11.13
CA GLU A 20 13.35 -4.29 10.41
C GLU A 20 12.02 -4.88 9.94
N ASP A 21 10.94 -4.70 10.70
CA ASP A 21 9.61 -5.14 10.29
C ASP A 21 9.06 -4.27 9.16
N LEU A 22 9.28 -2.95 9.21
CA LEU A 22 8.92 -2.04 8.12
C LEU A 22 9.67 -2.37 6.82
N ILE A 23 10.95 -2.76 6.92
CA ILE A 23 11.73 -3.20 5.76
C ILE A 23 11.18 -4.51 5.19
N ARG A 24 10.89 -5.50 6.04
CA ARG A 24 10.30 -6.78 5.60
C ARG A 24 8.95 -6.56 4.94
N GLU A 25 8.14 -5.69 5.50
CA GLU A 25 6.84 -5.32 4.93
C GLU A 25 7.05 -4.69 3.55
N LEU A 26 7.89 -3.66 3.43
CA LEU A 26 8.18 -3.04 2.13
C LEU A 26 8.71 -4.05 1.09
N GLN A 27 9.57 -4.99 1.50
CA GLN A 27 10.03 -6.06 0.62
C GLN A 27 8.89 -6.98 0.17
N ALA A 28 7.91 -7.27 1.02
CA ALA A 28 6.74 -8.06 0.65
C ALA A 28 5.89 -7.32 -0.40
N TRP A 29 5.73 -6.00 -0.28
CA TRP A 29 5.06 -5.16 -1.28
C TRP A 29 5.85 -5.17 -2.61
N ALA A 30 7.16 -4.93 -2.56
CA ALA A 30 8.02 -4.85 -3.74
C ALA A 30 8.14 -6.17 -4.53
N ARG A 31 7.86 -7.31 -3.90
CA ARG A 31 7.86 -8.64 -4.57
C ARG A 31 6.67 -8.85 -5.51
N ILE A 32 5.67 -7.98 -5.48
CA ILE A 32 4.52 -8.05 -6.38
C ILE A 32 4.79 -7.09 -7.55
N PRO A 33 5.11 -7.60 -8.77
CA PRO A 33 5.42 -6.76 -9.91
C PRO A 33 4.12 -6.25 -10.55
N SER A 34 3.44 -5.33 -9.87
CA SER A 34 2.14 -4.75 -10.24
C SER A 34 2.18 -3.86 -11.49
N VAL A 35 2.74 -4.38 -12.58
CA VAL A 35 2.79 -3.73 -13.88
C VAL A 35 1.43 -3.84 -14.56
N SER A 36 0.88 -2.70 -14.96
CA SER A 36 -0.42 -2.65 -15.63
C SER A 36 -0.39 -3.33 -17.00
N ARG A 37 -1.35 -4.24 -17.23
CA ARG A 37 -1.48 -5.05 -18.45
C ARG A 37 -2.91 -5.04 -18.96
N ALA A 38 -3.22 -4.07 -19.82
CA ALA A 38 -4.54 -3.92 -20.43
C ALA A 38 -4.93 -5.13 -21.32
N ASP A 39 -3.94 -5.78 -21.94
CA ASP A 39 -4.12 -6.99 -22.74
C ASP A 39 -4.52 -8.23 -21.92
N LEU A 40 -4.34 -8.17 -20.59
CA LEU A 40 -4.75 -9.22 -19.65
C LEU A 40 -5.94 -8.79 -18.78
N SER A 41 -6.63 -7.71 -19.16
CA SER A 41 -7.77 -7.20 -18.40
C SER A 41 -8.94 -8.18 -18.37
N ALA A 42 -9.64 -8.23 -17.23
CA ALA A 42 -10.87 -8.99 -17.06
C ALA A 42 -11.79 -8.33 -16.02
N PRO A 43 -13.06 -8.76 -15.88
CA PRO A 43 -13.94 -8.27 -14.83
C PRO A 43 -13.29 -8.37 -13.44
N GLY A 44 -13.26 -7.26 -12.70
CA GLY A 44 -12.63 -7.18 -11.38
C GLY A 44 -11.10 -7.06 -11.38
N MET A 45 -10.44 -7.13 -12.54
CA MET A 45 -8.99 -6.88 -12.69
C MET A 45 -8.69 -6.06 -13.97
N PRO A 46 -9.16 -4.80 -14.03
CA PRO A 46 -9.07 -3.97 -15.24
C PRO A 46 -7.63 -3.63 -15.65
N PHE A 47 -6.67 -3.73 -14.74
CA PHE A 47 -5.25 -3.46 -14.97
C PHE A 47 -4.40 -4.74 -15.06
N GLY A 48 -5.05 -5.90 -15.15
CA GLY A 48 -4.38 -7.19 -15.20
C GLY A 48 -4.17 -7.83 -13.82
N PRO A 49 -3.71 -9.09 -13.81
CA PRO A 49 -3.71 -9.94 -12.63
C PRO A 49 -2.73 -9.48 -11.54
N ASP A 50 -1.56 -8.95 -11.90
CA ASP A 50 -0.55 -8.53 -10.91
C ASP A 50 -0.96 -7.25 -10.17
N CYS A 51 -1.59 -6.29 -10.87
CA CYS A 51 -2.20 -5.13 -10.21
C CYS A 51 -3.33 -5.55 -9.27
N ARG A 52 -4.16 -6.53 -9.67
CA ARG A 52 -5.21 -7.06 -8.78
C ARG A 52 -4.61 -7.71 -7.53
N LYS A 53 -3.57 -8.53 -7.70
CA LYS A 53 -2.86 -9.17 -6.59
C LYS A 53 -2.28 -8.15 -5.61
N MET A 54 -1.70 -7.06 -6.11
CA MET A 54 -1.19 -5.98 -5.25
C MET A 54 -2.31 -5.24 -4.52
N LEU A 55 -3.45 -5.01 -5.19
CA LEU A 55 -4.64 -4.41 -4.58
C LEU A 55 -5.19 -5.29 -3.46
N ASP A 56 -5.32 -6.59 -3.69
CA ASP A 56 -5.74 -7.57 -2.68
C ASP A 56 -4.80 -7.57 -1.47
N PHE A 57 -3.50 -7.57 -1.73
CA PHE A 57 -2.49 -7.54 -0.68
C PHE A 57 -2.59 -6.27 0.18
N ALA A 58 -2.79 -5.09 -0.43
CA ALA A 58 -2.98 -3.83 0.30
C ALA A 58 -4.26 -3.86 1.15
N MET A 59 -5.36 -4.41 0.61
CA MET A 59 -6.62 -4.57 1.32
C MET A 59 -6.51 -5.52 2.52
N GLU A 60 -5.81 -6.65 2.35
CA GLU A 60 -5.53 -7.59 3.45
C GLU A 60 -4.76 -6.91 4.60
N ARG A 61 -3.76 -6.06 4.28
CA ARG A 61 -3.01 -5.30 5.29
C ARG A 61 -3.88 -4.30 6.02
N GLY A 62 -4.70 -3.53 5.30
CA GLY A 62 -5.66 -2.63 5.91
C GLY A 62 -6.59 -3.35 6.89
N ALA A 63 -7.16 -4.47 6.47
CA ALA A 63 -8.03 -5.29 7.30
C ALA A 63 -7.30 -5.88 8.53
N ALA A 64 -6.04 -6.31 8.37
CA ALA A 64 -5.23 -6.83 9.47
C ALA A 64 -4.92 -5.79 10.55
N TYR A 65 -4.85 -4.50 10.20
CA TYR A 65 -4.75 -3.39 11.16
C TYR A 65 -6.10 -3.02 11.81
N GLY A 66 -7.19 -3.69 11.44
CA GLY A 66 -8.54 -3.40 11.92
C GLY A 66 -9.21 -2.21 11.24
N TYR A 67 -8.70 -1.79 10.08
CA TYR A 67 -9.29 -0.68 9.31
C TYR A 67 -10.45 -1.16 8.45
N GLN A 68 -11.36 -0.24 8.12
CA GLN A 68 -12.40 -0.51 7.15
C GLN A 68 -11.81 -0.49 5.74
N VAL A 69 -12.11 -1.51 4.96
CA VAL A 69 -11.58 -1.67 3.60
C VAL A 69 -12.73 -1.80 2.61
N GLN A 70 -12.66 -1.05 1.51
CA GLN A 70 -13.63 -1.10 0.43
C GLN A 70 -12.91 -1.27 -0.91
N ASP A 71 -13.31 -2.29 -1.67
CA ASP A 71 -12.90 -2.51 -3.05
C ASP A 71 -13.80 -1.70 -4.00
N HIS A 72 -13.19 -0.97 -4.94
CA HIS A 72 -13.87 -0.22 -6.00
C HIS A 72 -13.72 -0.94 -7.33
N GLU A 73 -14.39 -2.08 -7.46
CA GLU A 73 -14.44 -2.92 -8.68
C GLU A 73 -13.05 -3.34 -9.21
N GLY A 74 -12.08 -3.53 -8.32
CA GLY A 74 -10.71 -3.89 -8.66
C GLY A 74 -9.88 -2.75 -9.27
N ARG A 75 -10.39 -1.51 -9.26
CA ARG A 75 -9.67 -0.32 -9.77
C ARG A 75 -8.85 0.36 -8.69
N ALA A 76 -9.38 0.40 -7.48
CA ALA A 76 -8.79 1.05 -6.32
C ALA A 76 -9.38 0.44 -5.05
N CYS A 77 -8.78 0.76 -3.91
CA CYS A 77 -9.36 0.48 -2.61
C CYS A 77 -9.36 1.73 -1.73
N SER A 78 -10.34 1.84 -0.85
CA SER A 78 -10.30 2.79 0.27
C SER A 78 -9.99 2.02 1.55
N ILE A 79 -9.06 2.55 2.35
CA ILE A 79 -8.71 2.03 3.67
C ILE A 79 -8.93 3.18 4.67
N THR A 80 -9.90 3.02 5.56
CA THR A 80 -10.36 4.09 6.45
C THR A 80 -10.06 3.75 7.90
N LEU A 81 -9.36 4.67 8.57
CA LEU A 81 -9.17 4.70 10.02
C LEU A 81 -10.09 5.78 10.62
N GLY A 82 -11.03 5.37 11.46
CA GLY A 82 -11.94 6.31 12.14
C GLY A 82 -13.12 6.75 11.27
N ASP A 83 -13.59 7.98 11.51
CA ASP A 83 -14.79 8.55 10.88
C ASP A 83 -14.45 9.24 9.54
N PRO A 84 -15.15 8.89 8.44
CA PRO A 84 -14.93 9.51 7.13
C PRO A 84 -15.45 10.96 6.99
N GLU A 85 -16.35 11.47 7.86
CA GLU A 85 -17.00 12.78 7.65
C GLU A 85 -16.03 13.97 7.70
N ASN A 86 -14.94 13.88 8.48
CA ASN A 86 -13.91 14.92 8.60
C ASN A 86 -12.50 14.33 8.44
N ALA A 87 -12.31 13.55 7.38
CA ALA A 87 -11.07 12.82 7.13
C ALA A 87 -10.01 13.64 6.37
N ILE A 88 -8.74 13.28 6.57
CA ILE A 88 -7.64 13.65 5.68
C ILE A 88 -7.50 12.53 4.65
N GLY A 89 -7.65 12.87 3.36
CA GLY A 89 -7.45 11.92 2.26
C GLY A 89 -5.98 11.79 1.90
N MET A 90 -5.48 10.55 1.84
CA MET A 90 -4.18 10.22 1.27
C MET A 90 -4.40 9.38 0.01
N ILE A 91 -3.88 9.85 -1.12
CA ILE A 91 -3.97 9.15 -2.41
C ILE A 91 -2.57 8.70 -2.80
N ALA A 92 -2.43 7.40 -3.04
CA ALA A 92 -1.21 6.77 -3.51
C ALA A 92 -1.55 5.78 -4.63
N HIS A 93 -0.52 5.28 -5.31
CA HIS A 93 -0.66 4.26 -6.35
C HIS A 93 0.11 3.00 -5.95
N LEU A 94 -0.37 1.85 -6.43
CA LEU A 94 0.19 0.53 -6.14
C LEU A 94 0.86 -0.10 -7.36
N ASP A 95 0.60 0.42 -8.56
CA ASP A 95 1.19 -0.05 -9.80
C ASP A 95 2.62 0.47 -9.98
N VAL A 96 3.39 -0.29 -10.74
CA VAL A 96 4.77 0.04 -11.11
C VAL A 96 4.93 0.01 -12.63
N VAL A 97 6.01 0.64 -13.10
CA VAL A 97 6.39 0.58 -14.52
C VAL A 97 7.12 -0.73 -14.82
N PRO A 98 7.12 -1.21 -16.09
CA PRO A 98 7.91 -2.36 -16.49
C PRO A 98 9.39 -2.19 -16.14
N VAL A 99 10.04 -3.30 -15.78
CA VAL A 99 11.49 -3.32 -15.55
C VAL A 99 12.23 -3.04 -16.86
N GLY A 100 13.23 -2.15 -16.79
CA GLY A 100 14.16 -1.88 -17.88
C GLY A 100 15.42 -2.77 -17.81
N ASP A 101 16.42 -2.45 -18.61
CA ASP A 101 17.69 -3.19 -18.63
C ASP A 101 18.71 -2.65 -17.61
N GLY A 102 19.74 -3.45 -17.31
CA GLY A 102 20.91 -3.02 -16.53
C GLY A 102 20.79 -3.14 -15.01
N TRP A 103 19.74 -3.79 -14.50
CA TRP A 103 19.61 -4.10 -13.07
C TRP A 103 20.62 -5.16 -12.64
N ILE A 104 21.31 -4.91 -11.53
CA ILE A 104 22.26 -5.85 -10.92
C ILE A 104 21.67 -6.61 -9.72
N TYR A 105 20.44 -6.27 -9.33
CA TYR A 105 19.66 -6.94 -8.30
C TYR A 105 18.22 -7.11 -8.78
N PRO A 106 17.54 -8.20 -8.38
CA PRO A 106 16.15 -8.47 -8.70
C PRO A 106 15.18 -7.54 -7.96
#